data_AF-A0A416MIB7-F1
#
_entry.id   AF-A0A416MIB7-F1
#
_cell.length_a   1.000
_cell.length_b   1.000
_cell.length_c   1.000
_cell.angle_alpha   90.00
_cell.angle_beta   90.00
_cell.angle_gamma   90.00
#
_symmetry.space_group_name_H-M   'P 1'
#
loop_
_entity.id
_entity.type
_entity.pdbx_description
1 polymer ?
#
loop_
_entity_poly.entity_id
_entity_poly.type
_entity_poly.pdbx_seq_one_letter_code
_entity_poly.pdbx_strand_id
1 'polypeptide(L)'
;MSCTNTPLHDELLGAVIGLARTCANNPKTDDTDRLIFTALRVSANKSANEQTLAAMIHRVNEEKAIISPGCATCTARCGNTDNYDMSLLWNAPDDIRKAKLSILENAQALAEKLMQTKSEEIPEGTIPRLYHALFMVKEDWDAKPLQELADDIASL
;
A
#
# COMPACT_ATOMS: atom_id res chain seq x y z
N MET A 1 2.08 15.94 -20.40
CA MET A 1 1.35 16.36 -19.19
C MET A 1 1.60 15.27 -18.15
N SER A 2 2.38 15.57 -17.11
CA SER A 2 2.64 14.60 -16.04
C SER A 2 1.39 14.54 -15.17
N CYS A 3 0.66 13.43 -15.22
CA CYS A 3 -0.60 13.24 -14.48
C CYS A 3 -0.28 12.95 -13.01
N THR A 4 -0.07 13.99 -12.20
CA THR A 4 0.13 13.83 -10.74
C THR A 4 -1.16 13.35 -10.08
N ASN A 5 -1.03 12.50 -9.07
CA ASN A 5 -2.13 12.15 -8.17
C ASN A 5 -2.76 13.42 -7.56
N THR A 6 -4.05 13.35 -7.23
CA THR A 6 -4.64 14.36 -6.34
C THR A 6 -4.19 14.08 -4.89
N PRO A 7 -4.26 15.06 -3.98
CA PRO A 7 -3.90 14.84 -2.58
C PRO A 7 -4.61 13.65 -1.92
N LEU A 8 -5.87 13.38 -2.28
CA LEU A 8 -6.63 12.23 -1.76
C LEU A 8 -6.15 10.89 -2.31
N HIS A 9 -5.62 10.84 -3.54
CA HIS A 9 -4.98 9.64 -4.07
C HIS A 9 -3.71 9.31 -3.29
N ASP A 10 -2.91 10.32 -2.98
CA ASP A 10 -1.70 10.16 -2.17
C ASP A 10 -2.05 9.77 -0.73
N GLU A 11 -3.07 10.38 -0.13
CA GLU A 11 -3.54 10.00 1.20
C GLU A 11 -4.02 8.55 1.25
N LEU A 12 -4.74 8.09 0.23
CA LEU A 12 -5.16 6.69 0.11
C LEU A 12 -3.96 5.75 -0.03
N LEU A 13 -2.98 6.06 -0.89
CA LEU A 13 -1.75 5.28 -1.00
C LEU A 13 -1.01 5.20 0.34
N GLY A 14 -0.85 6.34 1.01
CA GLY A 14 -0.24 6.42 2.32
C GLY A 14 -0.96 5.55 3.36
N ALA A 15 -2.29 5.53 3.33
CA ALA A 15 -3.10 4.69 4.20
C ALA A 15 -2.91 3.19 3.94
N VAL A 16 -2.88 2.78 2.67
CA VAL A 16 -2.67 1.37 2.28
C VAL A 16 -1.28 0.88 2.70
N ILE A 17 -0.23 1.68 2.48
CA ILE A 17 1.13 1.35 2.93
C ILE A 17 1.17 1.18 4.46
N GLY A 18 0.51 2.09 5.19
CA GLY A 18 0.38 1.99 6.65
C GLY A 18 -0.36 0.74 7.11
N LEU A 19 -1.42 0.33 6.40
CA LEU A 19 -2.17 -0.90 6.70
C LEU A 19 -1.31 -2.14 6.46
N ALA A 20 -0.60 -2.21 5.33
CA ALA A 20 0.32 -3.32 5.05
C ALA A 20 1.38 -3.48 6.16
N ARG A 21 1.95 -2.37 6.65
CA ARG A 21 2.89 -2.40 7.79
C ARG A 21 2.23 -2.82 9.11
N THR A 22 0.99 -2.40 9.36
CA THR A 22 0.23 -2.82 10.55
C THR A 22 0.08 -4.34 10.58
N CYS A 23 -0.15 -4.94 9.41
CA CYS A 23 -0.27 -6.40 9.23
C CYS A 23 1.05 -7.15 9.34
N ALA A 24 2.21 -6.48 9.22
CA ALA A 24 3.51 -7.13 9.36
C ALA A 24 3.77 -7.61 10.79
N ASN A 25 3.14 -6.98 11.79
CA ASN A 25 3.33 -7.28 13.22
C ASN A 25 2.08 -7.82 13.91
N ASN A 26 0.93 -7.88 13.21
CA ASN A 26 -0.36 -8.23 13.79
C ASN A 26 -1.12 -9.16 12.83
N PRO A 27 -1.95 -10.09 13.35
CA PRO A 27 -2.77 -10.94 12.52
C PRO A 27 -3.80 -10.11 11.75
N LYS A 28 -3.92 -10.41 10.45
CA LYS A 28 -4.95 -9.83 9.57
C LYS A 28 -6.34 -10.35 9.92
N THR A 29 -7.38 -9.62 9.50
CA THR A 29 -8.74 -10.16 9.41
C THR A 29 -8.93 -10.87 8.07
N ASP A 30 -10.04 -11.61 7.92
CA ASP A 30 -10.40 -12.26 6.66
C ASP A 30 -10.68 -11.25 5.52
N ASP A 31 -11.02 -10.00 5.87
CA ASP A 31 -11.36 -8.95 4.91
C ASP A 31 -10.15 -8.09 4.49
N THR A 32 -9.05 -8.14 5.24
CA THR A 32 -7.90 -7.22 5.06
C THR A 32 -7.31 -7.30 3.65
N ASP A 33 -7.12 -8.51 3.10
CA ASP A 33 -6.50 -8.71 1.79
C ASP A 33 -7.35 -8.06 0.69
N ARG A 34 -8.66 -8.33 0.71
CA ARG A 34 -9.61 -7.74 -0.25
C ARG A 34 -9.66 -6.22 -0.13
N LEU A 35 -9.59 -5.70 1.09
CA LEU A 35 -9.56 -4.25 1.32
C LEU A 35 -8.30 -3.62 0.72
N ILE A 36 -7.11 -4.19 0.94
CA ILE A 36 -5.86 -3.71 0.34
C ILE A 36 -5.95 -3.74 -1.19
N PHE A 37 -6.42 -4.83 -1.79
CA PHE A 37 -6.51 -4.91 -3.25
C PHE A 37 -7.47 -3.86 -3.82
N THR A 38 -8.63 -3.69 -3.18
CA THR A 38 -9.62 -2.69 -3.58
C THR A 38 -9.06 -1.28 -3.45
N ALA A 39 -8.39 -0.97 -2.34
CA ALA A 39 -7.81 0.34 -2.08
C ALA A 39 -6.67 0.68 -3.06
N LEU A 40 -5.81 -0.29 -3.41
CA LEU A 40 -4.79 -0.13 -4.44
C LEU A 40 -5.42 0.19 -5.80
N ARG A 41 -6.44 -0.55 -6.23
CA ARG A 41 -7.15 -0.27 -7.50
C ARG A 41 -7.78 1.13 -7.52
N VAL A 42 -8.46 1.52 -6.43
CA VAL A 42 -9.06 2.86 -6.32
C VAL A 42 -7.98 3.94 -6.36
N SER A 43 -6.84 3.72 -5.69
CA SER A 43 -5.72 4.66 -5.72
C SER A 43 -5.09 4.84 -7.11
N ALA A 44 -5.20 3.84 -8.00
CA ALA A 44 -4.75 3.92 -9.38
C ALA A 44 -5.78 4.59 -10.30
N ASN A 45 -7.07 4.56 -9.94
CA ASN A 45 -8.16 5.05 -10.78
C ASN A 45 -8.27 6.58 -10.74
N LYS A 46 -7.65 7.26 -11.70
CA LYS A 46 -7.67 8.74 -11.82
C LYS A 46 -9.05 9.36 -11.98
N SER A 47 -10.06 8.57 -12.31
CA SER A 47 -11.45 9.02 -12.44
C SER A 47 -12.26 8.83 -11.15
N ALA A 48 -11.65 8.32 -10.07
CA ALA A 48 -12.30 8.17 -8.78
C ALA A 48 -12.67 9.55 -8.22
N ASN A 49 -13.92 9.70 -7.76
CA ASN A 49 -14.35 10.94 -7.14
C ASN A 49 -13.85 11.03 -5.67
N GLU A 50 -13.84 12.24 -5.13
CA GLU A 50 -13.36 12.52 -3.77
C GLU A 50 -14.09 11.71 -2.69
N GLN A 51 -15.40 11.50 -2.85
CA GLN A 51 -16.21 10.71 -1.91
C GLN A 51 -15.75 9.25 -1.86
N THR A 52 -15.40 8.67 -3.01
CA THR A 52 -14.92 7.28 -3.11
C THR A 52 -13.54 7.15 -2.47
N LEU A 53 -12.64 8.11 -2.72
CA LEU A 53 -11.31 8.16 -2.12
C LEU A 53 -11.39 8.31 -0.59
N ALA A 54 -12.16 9.28 -0.10
CA ALA A 54 -12.34 9.52 1.33
C ALA A 54 -12.98 8.33 2.05
N ALA A 55 -14.00 7.70 1.46
CA ALA A 55 -14.60 6.49 2.02
C ALA A 55 -13.60 5.33 2.08
N MET A 56 -12.74 5.18 1.07
CA MET A 56 -11.71 4.14 1.08
C MET A 56 -10.63 4.41 2.14
N ILE A 57 -10.16 5.66 2.26
CA ILE A 57 -9.22 6.08 3.31
C ILE A 57 -9.79 5.75 4.68
N HIS A 58 -11.07 6.08 4.92
CA HIS A 58 -11.73 5.79 6.18
C HIS A 58 -11.72 4.29 6.49
N ARG A 59 -12.17 3.45 5.57
CA ARG A 59 -12.21 1.99 5.74
C ARG A 59 -10.83 1.38 6.01
N VAL A 60 -9.80 1.84 5.29
CA VAL A 60 -8.41 1.40 5.52
C VAL A 60 -7.94 1.76 6.93
N ASN A 61 -8.30 2.95 7.43
CA ASN A 61 -7.94 3.37 8.78
C ASN A 61 -8.74 2.61 9.86
N GLU A 62 -10.01 2.31 9.63
CA GLU A 62 -10.82 1.48 10.53
C GLU A 62 -10.24 0.06 10.65
N GLU A 63 -9.86 -0.55 9.52
CA GLU A 63 -9.25 -1.88 9.51
C GLU A 63 -7.95 -1.93 10.34
N LYS A 64 -7.10 -0.90 10.24
CA LYS A 64 -5.90 -0.80 11.10
C LYS A 64 -6.25 -0.73 12.58
N ALA A 65 -7.33 -0.03 12.94
CA ALA A 65 -7.77 0.10 14.32
C ALA A 65 -8.33 -1.22 14.87
N ILE A 66 -8.93 -2.07 14.01
CA ILE A 66 -9.37 -3.43 14.34
C ILE A 66 -8.17 -4.36 14.53
N ILE A 67 -7.19 -4.32 13.61
CA ILE A 67 -6.01 -5.20 13.65
C ILE A 67 -5.09 -4.87 14.83
N SER A 68 -4.92 -3.59 15.16
CA SER A 68 -4.00 -3.13 16.21
C SER A 68 -4.73 -2.22 17.21
N PRO A 69 -5.68 -2.76 17.98
CA PRO A 69 -6.47 -1.98 18.93
C PRO A 69 -5.54 -1.41 20.03
N GLY A 70 -5.71 -0.14 20.36
CA GLY A 70 -4.91 0.54 21.38
C GLY A 70 -3.68 1.29 20.85
N CYS A 71 -3.25 1.09 19.59
CA CYS A 71 -2.18 1.93 19.02
C CYS A 71 -2.60 3.40 18.86
N ALA A 72 -3.89 3.67 18.60
CA ALA A 72 -4.40 5.03 18.46
C ALA A 72 -4.29 5.87 19.75
N THR A 73 -4.38 5.23 20.91
CA THR A 73 -4.30 5.86 22.24
C THR A 73 -2.98 5.55 22.95
N CYS A 74 -2.07 4.83 22.30
CA CYS A 74 -0.78 4.49 22.88
C CYS A 74 0.04 5.75 23.11
N THR A 75 0.48 5.95 24.35
CA THR A 75 1.35 7.08 24.73
C THR A 75 2.77 6.91 24.23
N ALA A 76 3.20 5.67 23.96
CA ALA A 76 4.48 5.35 23.33
C ALA A 76 4.29 5.20 21.80
N ARG A 77 4.08 6.33 21.11
CA ARG A 77 3.90 6.32 19.65
C ARG A 77 5.15 5.80 18.94
N CYS A 78 5.03 4.63 18.30
CA CYS A 78 6.10 3.99 17.53
C CYS A 78 5.95 4.12 16.01
N GLY A 79 4.82 4.66 15.52
CA GLY A 79 4.58 4.91 14.10
C GLY A 79 4.28 3.67 13.23
N ASN A 80 4.13 2.48 13.83
CA ASN A 80 3.88 1.24 13.09
C ASN A 80 2.48 1.19 12.44
N THR A 81 1.51 1.92 12.97
CA THR A 81 0.13 2.00 12.45
C THR A 81 -0.17 3.30 11.71
N ASP A 82 0.82 4.20 11.61
CA ASP A 82 0.67 5.49 10.95
C ASP A 82 0.60 5.31 9.43
N ASN A 83 -0.20 6.16 8.79
CA ASN A 83 -0.18 6.30 7.33
C ASN A 83 1.22 6.72 6.90
N TYR A 84 1.65 6.22 5.75
CA TYR A 84 2.89 6.66 5.15
C TYR A 84 2.71 8.10 4.64
N ASP A 85 3.65 8.98 5.02
CA ASP A 85 3.70 10.33 4.51
C ASP A 85 4.27 10.31 3.08
N MET A 86 3.39 10.47 2.09
CA MET A 86 3.77 10.47 0.67
C MET A 86 4.75 11.59 0.31
N SER A 87 4.84 12.66 1.11
CA SER A 87 5.85 13.70 0.88
C SER A 87 7.28 13.15 0.97
N LEU A 88 7.52 12.12 1.78
CA LEU A 88 8.81 11.45 1.87
C LEU A 88 9.19 10.76 0.56
N LEU A 89 8.22 10.14 -0.12
CA LEU A 89 8.43 9.55 -1.44
C LEU A 89 8.68 10.64 -2.49
N TRP A 90 7.86 11.68 -2.51
CA TRP A 90 7.98 12.75 -3.51
C TRP A 90 9.29 13.53 -3.39
N ASN A 91 9.80 13.70 -2.17
CA ASN A 91 11.07 14.39 -1.91
C ASN A 91 12.30 13.46 -1.88
N ALA A 92 12.13 12.15 -2.07
CA ALA A 92 13.25 11.21 -2.12
C ALA A 92 14.16 11.47 -3.34
N PRO A 93 15.44 11.06 -3.29
CA PRO A 93 16.32 11.04 -4.46
C PRO A 93 15.67 10.39 -5.68
N ASP A 94 15.99 10.88 -6.87
CA ASP A 94 15.30 10.53 -8.11
C ASP A 94 15.25 9.01 -8.40
N ASP A 95 16.33 8.30 -8.13
CA ASP A 95 16.44 6.85 -8.29
C ASP A 95 15.60 6.09 -7.27
N ILE A 96 15.65 6.47 -5.99
CA ILE A 96 14.81 5.91 -4.93
C ILE A 96 13.33 6.18 -5.21
N ARG A 97 12.98 7.41 -5.60
CA ARG A 97 11.60 7.79 -5.92
C ARG A 97 11.06 6.97 -7.08
N LYS A 98 11.84 6.80 -8.15
CA LYS A 98 11.46 5.97 -9.30
C LYS A 98 11.24 4.51 -8.89
N ALA A 99 12.14 3.93 -8.10
CA ALA A 99 12.02 2.55 -7.64
C ALA A 99 10.77 2.37 -6.75
N LYS A 100 10.52 3.27 -5.79
CA LYS A 100 9.32 3.23 -4.93
C LYS A 100 8.03 3.39 -5.74
N LEU A 101 7.99 4.29 -6.73
CA LEU A 101 6.85 4.44 -7.63
C LEU A 101 6.62 3.18 -8.45
N SER A 102 7.68 2.57 -8.98
CA SER A 102 7.57 1.31 -9.74
C SER A 102 6.99 0.18 -8.89
N ILE A 103 7.40 0.06 -7.62
CA ILE A 103 6.77 -0.88 -6.68
C ILE A 103 5.27 -0.62 -6.55
N LEU A 104 4.85 0.64 -6.34
CA LEU A 104 3.45 0.99 -6.14
C LEU A 104 2.61 0.74 -7.40
N GLU A 105 3.12 1.08 -8.58
CA GLU A 105 2.45 0.82 -9.86
C GLU A 105 2.28 -0.69 -10.11
N ASN A 106 3.31 -1.48 -9.85
CA ASN A 106 3.26 -2.94 -10.00
C ASN A 106 2.32 -3.57 -8.96
N ALA A 107 2.32 -3.07 -7.72
CA ALA A 107 1.38 -3.50 -6.68
C ALA A 107 -0.08 -3.19 -7.05
N GLN A 108 -0.35 -2.04 -7.66
CA GLN A 108 -1.68 -1.69 -8.17
C GLN A 108 -2.13 -2.61 -9.31
N ALA A 109 -1.23 -2.91 -10.26
CA ALA A 109 -1.51 -3.84 -11.35
C ALA A 109 -1.77 -5.26 -10.83
N LEU A 110 -0.95 -5.73 -9.88
CA LEU A 110 -1.13 -7.02 -9.23
C LEU A 110 -2.45 -7.08 -8.46
N ALA A 111 -2.84 -6.01 -7.76
CA ALA A 111 -4.13 -5.95 -7.07
C ALA A 111 -5.34 -6.04 -8.02
N GLU A 112 -5.26 -5.42 -9.20
CA GLU A 112 -6.29 -5.58 -10.25
C GLU A 112 -6.39 -7.04 -10.69
N LYS A 113 -5.24 -7.68 -10.96
CA LYS A 113 -5.17 -9.10 -11.34
C LYS A 113 -5.76 -10.00 -10.26
N LEU A 114 -5.33 -9.84 -9.00
CA LEU A 114 -5.81 -10.64 -7.86
C LEU A 114 -7.32 -10.54 -7.64
N MET A 115 -7.93 -9.40 -7.95
CA MET A 115 -9.39 -9.21 -7.86
C MET A 115 -10.17 -9.95 -8.95
N GLN A 116 -9.50 -10.37 -10.04
CA GLN A 116 -10.08 -11.11 -11.15
C GLN A 116 -9.74 -12.61 -11.11
N THR A 117 -8.70 -12.97 -10.36
CA THR A 117 -8.23 -14.36 -10.20
C THR A 117 -8.97 -15.07 -9.06
N LYS A 118 -9.35 -16.33 -9.26
CA LYS A 118 -9.92 -17.14 -8.18
C LYS A 118 -8.84 -17.47 -7.15
N SER A 119 -9.21 -17.55 -5.87
CA SER A 119 -8.26 -17.81 -4.78
C SER A 119 -7.39 -19.05 -4.99
N GLU A 120 -7.95 -20.12 -5.55
CA GLU A 120 -7.27 -21.40 -5.86
C GLU A 120 -6.20 -21.28 -6.96
N GLU A 121 -6.28 -20.24 -7.80
CA GLU A 121 -5.37 -19.99 -8.93
C GLU A 121 -4.24 -19.01 -8.56
N ILE A 122 -4.33 -18.37 -7.38
CA ILE A 122 -3.31 -17.43 -6.91
C ILE A 122 -2.10 -18.25 -6.44
N PRO A 123 -0.90 -18.05 -7.04
CA PRO A 123 0.30 -18.75 -6.61
C PRO A 123 0.61 -18.51 -5.12
N GLU A 124 1.11 -19.55 -4.46
CA GLU A 124 1.53 -19.46 -3.07
C GLU A 124 2.61 -18.37 -2.91
N GLY A 125 2.47 -17.53 -1.89
CA GLY A 125 3.40 -16.45 -1.61
C GLY A 125 3.14 -15.14 -2.36
N THR A 126 2.25 -15.09 -3.36
CA THR A 126 1.93 -13.84 -4.08
C THR A 126 1.44 -12.74 -3.14
N ILE A 127 0.49 -13.07 -2.24
CA ILE A 127 -0.03 -12.11 -1.25
C ILE A 127 1.07 -11.68 -0.27
N PRO A 128 1.80 -12.58 0.42
CA PRO A 128 2.94 -12.19 1.26
C PRO A 128 3.96 -11.27 0.57
N ARG A 129 4.30 -11.53 -0.70
CA ARG A 129 5.22 -10.67 -1.48
C ARG A 129 4.67 -9.27 -1.72
N LEU A 130 3.37 -9.15 -2.05
CA LEU A 130 2.71 -7.86 -2.16
C LEU A 130 2.78 -7.06 -0.85
N TYR A 131 2.51 -7.69 0.29
CA TYR A 131 2.64 -7.04 1.60
C TYR A 131 4.08 -6.60 1.89
N HIS A 132 5.05 -7.46 1.58
CA HIS A 132 6.47 -7.13 1.74
C HIS A 132 6.87 -5.93 0.87
N ALA A 133 6.41 -5.88 -0.38
CA ALA A 133 6.67 -4.75 -1.27
C ALA A 133 6.11 -3.43 -0.73
N LEU A 134 4.86 -3.42 -0.25
CA LEU A 134 4.26 -2.24 0.36
C LEU A 134 4.99 -1.82 1.64
N PHE A 135 5.41 -2.78 2.46
CA PHE A 135 6.22 -2.52 3.66
C PHE A 135 7.54 -1.81 3.28
N MET A 136 8.25 -2.33 2.29
CA MET A 136 9.55 -1.80 1.84
C MET A 136 9.49 -0.37 1.29
N VAL A 137 8.34 0.08 0.78
CA VAL A 137 8.17 1.48 0.33
C VAL A 137 8.35 2.47 1.49
N LYS A 138 7.95 2.11 2.71
CA LYS A 138 8.09 2.98 3.89
C LYS A 138 9.51 2.97 4.47
N GLU A 139 10.29 1.95 4.19
CA GLU A 139 11.63 1.79 4.74
C GLU A 139 12.68 2.59 3.94
N ASP A 140 13.82 2.85 4.58
CA ASP A 140 14.96 3.56 4.00
C ASP A 140 15.92 2.56 3.35
N TRP A 141 15.67 2.26 2.08
CA TRP A 141 16.51 1.39 1.26
C TRP A 141 17.09 2.12 0.06
N ASP A 142 18.23 1.63 -0.40
CA ASP A 142 18.86 2.09 -1.63
C ASP A 142 18.01 1.72 -2.87
N ALA A 143 18.21 2.45 -3.96
CA ALA A 143 17.41 2.28 -5.18
C ALA A 143 17.51 0.87 -5.78
N LYS A 144 18.68 0.23 -5.72
CA LYS A 144 18.91 -1.09 -6.32
C LYS A 144 18.01 -2.19 -5.73
N PRO A 145 18.01 -2.46 -4.41
CA PRO A 145 17.12 -3.48 -3.84
C PRO A 145 15.64 -3.13 -4.02
N LEU A 146 15.27 -1.85 -4.02
CA LEU A 146 13.90 -1.42 -4.31
C LEU A 146 13.50 -1.74 -5.76
N GLN A 147 14.40 -1.54 -6.71
CA GLN A 147 14.14 -1.86 -8.12
C GLN A 147 14.05 -3.37 -8.35
N GLU A 148 14.94 -4.16 -7.74
CA GLU A 148 14.87 -5.63 -7.80
C GLU A 148 13.54 -6.15 -7.24
N LEU A 149 13.04 -5.53 -6.17
CA LEU A 149 11.72 -5.84 -5.61
C LEU A 149 10.58 -5.41 -6.55
N ALA A 150 10.70 -4.26 -7.20
CA ALA A 150 9.72 -3.83 -8.19
C ALA A 150 9.60 -4.84 -9.34
N ASP A 151 10.73 -5.35 -9.84
CA ASP A 151 10.79 -6.33 -10.92
C ASP A 151 10.22 -7.69 -10.48
N ASP A 152 10.47 -8.12 -9.24
CA ASP A 152 9.84 -9.33 -8.66
C ASP A 152 8.31 -9.21 -8.67
N ILE A 153 7.76 -8.09 -8.17
CA ILE A 153 6.30 -7.87 -8.15
C ILE A 153 5.70 -7.80 -9.56
N ALA A 154 6.41 -7.22 -10.52
CA ALA A 154 5.96 -7.17 -11.91
C ALA A 154 5.82 -8.56 -12.55
N SER A 155 6.57 -9.55 -12.05
CA SER A 155 6.57 -10.92 -12.58
C SER A 155 5.45 -11.82 -12.03
N LEU A 156 4.71 -11.35 -11.01
CA LEU A 156 3.67 -12.12 -10.30
C LEU A 156 2.32 -12.15 -11.04
#